data_AF-L5MAR5-F1
#
_entry.id   AF-L5MAR5-F1
#
_cell.length_a   1.000
_cell.length_b   1.000
_cell.length_c   1.000
_cell.angle_alpha   90.00
_cell.angle_beta   90.00
_cell.angle_gamma   90.00
#
_symmetry.space_group_name_H-M   'P 1'
#
loop_
_entity.id
_entity.type
_entity.pdbx_description
1 polymer ?
#
loop_
_entity_poly.entity_id
_entity_poly.type
_entity_poly.pdbx_seq_one_letter_code
_entity_poly.pdbx_strand_id
1 'polypeptide(L)'
;MRGECQSPGCPGTSAEFFFKCSAHPTSDKETSVALNLITTNSRGITCITCTDIRSPVLVFQCNHRHVICLDCFHLYCVTRLNDRQFVHDPQLGYSLPCVGKSRASPGGTPAGNSRAAGGNLSQMHPVPS
;
A
#
# COMPACT_ATOMS: atom_id res chain seq x y z
N MET A 1 9.13 -24.54 0.50
CA MET A 1 10.55 -24.93 0.36
C MET A 1 10.79 -26.13 1.24
N ARG A 2 11.71 -27.03 0.87
CA ARG A 2 12.02 -28.25 1.64
C ARG A 2 13.50 -28.29 1.97
N GLY A 3 13.85 -29.01 3.03
CA GLY A 3 15.23 -29.22 3.47
C GLY A 3 15.29 -30.43 4.39
N GLU A 4 16.39 -30.59 5.12
CA GLU A 4 16.54 -31.60 6.17
C GLU A 4 16.88 -30.90 7.49
N CYS A 5 16.16 -31.25 8.56
CA CYS A 5 16.44 -30.72 9.88
C CYS A 5 17.76 -31.31 10.41
N GLN A 6 18.67 -30.44 10.84
CA GLN A 6 19.97 -30.87 11.38
C GLN A 6 19.92 -31.36 12.83
N SER A 7 18.75 -31.26 13.49
CA SER A 7 18.56 -31.79 14.84
C SER A 7 18.56 -33.33 14.82
N PRO A 8 19.36 -33.99 15.69
CA PRO A 8 19.45 -35.45 15.71
C PRO A 8 18.08 -36.12 15.88
N GLY A 9 17.76 -37.06 14.98
CA GLY A 9 16.51 -37.82 15.03
C GLY A 9 15.25 -37.04 14.61
N CYS A 10 15.39 -35.83 14.07
CA CYS A 10 14.25 -35.06 13.59
C CYS A 10 13.92 -35.42 12.12
N PRO A 11 12.72 -35.94 11.80
CA PRO A 11 12.31 -36.22 10.43
C PRO A 11 11.81 -34.97 9.68
N GLY A 12 12.04 -33.77 10.22
CA GLY A 12 11.52 -32.52 9.69
C GLY A 12 12.10 -32.19 8.31
N THR A 13 11.23 -32.05 7.31
CA THR A 13 11.62 -31.74 5.92
C THR A 13 11.07 -30.43 5.38
N SER A 14 10.24 -29.75 6.17
CA SER A 14 9.63 -28.46 5.82
C SER A 14 10.39 -27.32 6.48
N ALA A 15 10.62 -26.24 5.73
CA ALA A 15 11.20 -25.01 6.27
C ALA A 15 10.09 -23.99 6.58
N GLU A 16 10.12 -23.47 7.79
CA GLU A 16 9.27 -22.36 8.23
C GLU A 16 10.09 -21.06 8.28
N PHE A 17 9.55 -19.99 7.71
CA PHE A 17 10.23 -18.70 7.61
C PHE A 17 9.54 -17.69 8.53
N PHE A 18 10.35 -16.94 9.27
CA PHE A 18 9.92 -15.83 10.09
C PHE A 18 10.88 -14.65 9.91
N PHE A 19 10.42 -13.45 10.26
CA PHE A 19 11.21 -12.23 10.21
C PHE A 19 11.40 -11.68 11.61
N LYS A 20 12.49 -10.95 11.82
CA LYS A 20 12.81 -10.25 13.06
C LYS A 20 13.18 -8.80 12.73
N CYS A 21 12.97 -7.90 13.69
CA CYS A 21 13.47 -6.54 13.59
C CYS A 21 15.00 -6.55 13.68
N SER A 22 15.69 -5.89 12.75
CA SER A 22 17.15 -5.78 12.76
C SER A 22 17.67 -4.51 13.44
N ALA A 23 16.78 -3.65 13.93
CA ALA A 23 17.16 -2.36 14.53
C ALA A 23 17.58 -2.48 16.00
N HIS A 24 17.28 -3.59 16.65
CA HIS A 24 17.64 -3.86 18.04
C HIS A 24 17.84 -5.38 18.25
N PRO A 25 18.52 -5.79 19.32
CA PRO A 25 18.55 -7.19 19.73
C PRO A 25 17.13 -7.72 19.94
N THR A 26 16.86 -8.94 19.47
CA THR A 26 15.56 -9.62 19.59
C THR A 26 15.74 -11.04 20.10
N SER A 27 14.83 -11.51 20.95
CA SER A 27 14.80 -12.92 21.36
C SER A 27 14.34 -13.87 20.23
N ASP A 28 14.44 -15.18 20.44
CA ASP A 28 13.98 -16.18 19.45
C ASP A 28 12.48 -16.29 19.30
N LYS A 29 11.72 -15.79 20.27
CA LYS A 29 10.26 -15.78 20.26
C LYS A 29 9.69 -14.50 19.66
N GLU A 30 10.52 -13.48 19.45
CA GLU A 30 10.11 -12.23 18.82
C GLU A 30 10.08 -12.39 17.32
N THR A 31 8.90 -12.24 16.73
CA THR A 31 8.69 -12.27 15.28
C THR A 31 8.06 -10.96 14.82
N SER A 32 8.45 -10.50 13.63
CA SER A 32 7.91 -9.32 12.96
C SER A 32 7.18 -9.70 11.68
N VAL A 33 6.18 -8.91 11.30
CA VAL A 33 5.46 -9.12 10.03
C VAL A 33 6.30 -8.63 8.86
N ALA A 34 6.39 -9.44 7.82
CA ALA A 34 7.07 -9.06 6.59
C ALA A 34 6.21 -8.06 5.80
N LEU A 35 6.78 -6.88 5.52
CA LEU A 35 6.15 -5.87 4.68
C LEU A 35 6.49 -6.13 3.20
N ASN A 36 5.89 -7.19 2.65
CA ASN A 36 6.24 -7.75 1.33
C ASN A 36 6.08 -6.78 0.14
N LEU A 37 5.31 -5.71 0.30
CA LEU A 37 5.11 -4.69 -0.73
C LEU A 37 6.17 -3.57 -0.68
N ILE A 38 6.91 -3.46 0.43
CA ILE A 38 7.97 -2.49 0.61
C ILE A 38 9.27 -3.08 0.09
N THR A 39 9.95 -2.34 -0.77
CA THR A 39 11.19 -2.79 -1.42
C THR A 39 12.18 -1.63 -1.51
N THR A 40 13.47 -1.94 -1.39
CA THR A 40 14.54 -0.98 -1.66
C THR A 40 14.46 -0.51 -3.11
N ASN A 41 14.52 0.81 -3.33
CA ASN A 41 14.43 1.38 -4.68
C ASN A 41 15.77 1.35 -5.43
N SER A 42 16.35 0.17 -5.61
CA SER A 42 17.66 0.00 -6.28
C SER A 42 17.66 0.45 -7.74
N ARG A 43 16.48 0.53 -8.37
CA ARG A 43 16.30 0.94 -9.77
C ARG A 43 16.07 2.45 -9.93
N GLY A 44 16.02 3.23 -8.85
CA GLY A 44 15.78 4.67 -8.90
C GLY A 44 14.43 5.05 -9.53
N ILE A 45 13.38 4.24 -9.32
CA ILE A 45 12.05 4.49 -9.89
C ILE A 45 11.41 5.68 -9.15
N THR A 46 10.90 6.65 -9.91
CA THR A 46 10.22 7.83 -9.36
C THR A 46 8.87 7.47 -8.74
N CYS A 47 8.50 8.16 -7.67
CA CYS A 47 7.18 8.07 -7.07
C CYS A 47 6.10 8.52 -8.06
N ILE A 48 5.01 7.76 -8.18
CA ILE A 48 3.89 8.11 -9.10
C ILE A 48 3.19 9.43 -8.76
N THR A 49 3.24 9.87 -7.51
CA THR A 49 2.56 11.10 -7.04
C THR A 49 3.49 12.31 -7.02
N CYS A 50 4.64 12.23 -6.35
CA CYS A 50 5.54 13.39 -6.21
C CYS A 50 6.68 13.43 -7.23
N THR A 51 6.84 12.39 -8.06
CA THR A 51 7.93 12.24 -9.05
C THR A 51 9.36 12.17 -8.47
N ASP A 52 9.53 12.28 -7.15
CA ASP A 52 10.83 12.12 -6.51
C ASP A 52 11.31 10.66 -6.49
N ILE A 53 12.63 10.48 -6.48
CA ILE A 53 13.28 9.20 -6.22
C ILE A 53 13.54 9.07 -4.71
N ARG A 54 12.91 8.09 -4.08
CA ARG A 54 13.02 7.80 -2.63
C ARG A 54 13.34 6.33 -2.41
N SER A 55 13.86 5.96 -1.23
CA SER A 55 14.06 4.57 -0.83
C SER A 55 13.85 4.42 0.67
N PRO A 56 13.15 3.39 1.15
CA PRO A 56 12.44 2.36 0.37
C PRO A 56 11.16 2.92 -0.29
N VAL A 57 10.55 2.12 -1.16
CA VAL A 57 9.28 2.42 -1.85
C VAL A 57 8.29 1.27 -1.68
N LEU A 58 7.00 1.57 -1.81
CA LEU A 58 5.96 0.56 -1.90
C LEU A 58 5.62 0.29 -3.38
N VAL A 59 5.54 -1.00 -3.74
CA VAL A 59 5.17 -1.46 -5.07
C VAL A 59 3.81 -2.14 -5.01
N PHE A 60 2.81 -1.55 -5.65
CA PHE A 60 1.48 -2.15 -5.73
C PHE A 60 1.48 -3.44 -6.57
N GLN A 61 0.61 -4.38 -6.24
CA GLN A 61 0.43 -5.65 -6.98
C GLN A 61 -0.49 -5.52 -8.21
N CYS A 62 -0.66 -4.32 -8.76
CA CYS A 62 -1.39 -4.13 -10.01
C CYS A 62 -0.53 -4.54 -11.22
N ASN A 63 -1.15 -4.71 -12.39
CA ASN A 63 -0.47 -5.16 -13.62
C ASN A 63 0.76 -4.32 -14.01
N HIS A 64 0.72 -3.01 -13.72
CA HIS A 64 1.83 -2.08 -14.02
C HIS A 64 2.83 -1.95 -12.88
N ARG A 65 2.61 -2.62 -11.75
CA ARG A 65 3.45 -2.55 -10.54
C ARG A 65 3.81 -1.11 -10.16
N HIS A 66 2.80 -0.25 -10.06
CA HIS A 66 2.99 1.17 -9.75
C HIS A 66 3.78 1.35 -8.44
N VAL A 67 4.68 2.33 -8.43
CA VAL A 67 5.60 2.62 -7.33
C VAL A 67 5.22 3.93 -6.65
N ILE A 68 5.16 3.92 -5.31
CA ILE A 68 4.87 5.11 -4.49
C ILE A 68 5.89 5.19 -3.34
N CYS A 69 6.39 6.39 -3.01
CA CYS A 69 7.23 6.58 -1.83
C CYS A 69 6.40 6.45 -0.54
N LEU A 70 7.06 6.15 0.58
CA LEU A 70 6.35 5.92 1.84
C LEU A 70 5.63 7.18 2.37
N ASP A 71 6.20 8.37 2.14
CA ASP A 71 5.59 9.65 2.53
C ASP A 71 4.25 9.87 1.79
N CYS A 72 4.25 9.68 0.47
CA CYS A 72 3.03 9.79 -0.33
C CYS A 72 2.05 8.65 -0.04
N PHE A 73 2.53 7.46 0.30
CA PHE A 73 1.67 6.34 0.69
C PHE A 73 0.94 6.64 2.01
N HIS A 74 1.63 7.20 3.01
CA HIS A 74 1.00 7.64 4.24
C HIS A 74 -0.09 8.68 3.98
N LEU A 75 0.21 9.72 3.18
CA LEU A 75 -0.77 10.74 2.82
C LEU A 75 -1.97 10.14 2.08
N TYR A 76 -1.74 9.23 1.13
CA TYR A 76 -2.79 8.53 0.40
C TYR A 76 -3.73 7.75 1.35
N CYS A 77 -3.16 7.02 2.31
CA CYS A 77 -3.93 6.29 3.32
C CYS A 77 -4.79 7.23 4.17
N VAL A 78 -4.20 8.32 4.69
CA VAL A 78 -4.90 9.27 5.55
C VAL A 78 -6.02 9.98 4.78
N THR A 79 -5.76 10.46 3.56
CA THR A 79 -6.78 11.09 2.72
C THR A 79 -7.95 10.14 2.46
N ARG A 80 -7.67 8.89 2.06
CA ARG A 80 -8.71 7.90 1.79
C ARG A 80 -9.50 7.49 3.03
N LEU A 81 -8.85 7.51 4.20
CA LEU A 81 -9.51 7.22 5.47
C LEU A 81 -10.48 8.34 5.83
N ASN A 82 -10.03 9.59 5.73
CA ASN A 82 -10.86 10.77 5.98
C ASN A 82 -12.06 10.85 5.04
N ASP A 83 -11.86 10.52 3.76
CA ASP A 83 -12.91 10.54 2.74
C ASP A 83 -13.80 9.27 2.76
N ARG A 84 -13.52 8.30 3.63
CA ARG A 84 -14.21 7.00 3.71
C ARG A 84 -14.19 6.23 2.38
N GLN A 85 -13.06 6.30 1.67
CA GLN A 85 -12.85 5.70 0.34
C GLN A 85 -12.03 4.40 0.39
N PHE A 86 -12.00 3.73 1.53
CA PHE A 86 -11.45 2.37 1.62
C PHE A 86 -12.40 1.39 0.94
N VAL A 87 -11.83 0.40 0.26
CA VAL A 87 -12.58 -0.63 -0.45
C VAL A 87 -12.72 -1.84 0.46
N HIS A 88 -13.96 -2.27 0.71
CA HIS A 88 -14.22 -3.50 1.46
C HIS A 88 -14.10 -4.71 0.54
N ASP A 89 -13.16 -5.59 0.86
CA ASP A 89 -13.01 -6.92 0.29
C ASP A 89 -13.60 -7.96 1.27
N PRO A 90 -14.52 -8.85 0.83
CA PRO A 90 -15.15 -9.83 1.71
C PRO A 90 -14.20 -10.79 2.42
N GLN A 91 -12.98 -11.01 1.91
CA GLN A 91 -11.99 -11.93 2.47
C GLN A 91 -10.87 -11.20 3.21
N LEU A 92 -10.48 -10.01 2.74
CA LEU A 92 -9.35 -9.24 3.27
C LEU A 92 -9.77 -8.11 4.23
N GLY A 93 -11.05 -7.73 4.23
CA GLY A 93 -11.55 -6.57 4.96
C GLY A 93 -11.33 -5.26 4.21
N TYR A 94 -11.10 -4.16 4.92
CA TYR A 94 -10.91 -2.84 4.30
C TYR A 94 -9.46 -2.64 3.82
N SER A 95 -9.31 -2.33 2.53
CA SER A 95 -8.01 -2.11 1.90
C SER A 95 -8.03 -0.94 0.92
N LEU A 96 -6.86 -0.61 0.36
CA LEU A 96 -6.70 0.44 -0.63
C LEU A 96 -6.22 -0.12 -1.97
N PRO A 97 -6.86 0.25 -3.08
CA PRO A 97 -6.39 -0.11 -4.40
C PRO A 97 -5.13 0.68 -4.76
N CYS A 98 -4.56 0.34 -5.92
CA CYS A 98 -3.49 1.14 -6.49
C CYS A 98 -3.96 2.57 -6.81
N VAL A 99 -3.10 3.55 -6.55
CA VAL A 99 -3.35 4.98 -6.88
C VAL A 99 -3.36 5.25 -8.40
N GLY A 100 -2.66 4.42 -9.19
CA GLY A 100 -2.68 4.52 -10.64
C GLY A 100 -4.07 4.17 -11.17
N LYS A 101 -4.65 5.04 -12.01
CA LYS A 101 -5.98 4.88 -12.63
C LYS A 101 -6.03 3.75 -13.68
N SER A 102 -5.36 2.63 -13.43
CA SER A 102 -5.61 1.41 -14.18
C SER A 102 -6.98 0.90 -13.73
N ARG A 103 -8.01 1.16 -14.55
CA ARG A 103 -9.34 0.58 -14.44
C ARG A 103 -9.18 -0.91 -14.14
N ALA A 104 -9.46 -1.33 -12.91
CA ALA A 104 -9.69 -2.73 -12.65
C ALA A 104 -10.91 -3.13 -13.51
N SER A 105 -10.78 -4.23 -14.24
CA SER A 105 -11.88 -4.84 -14.99
C SER A 105 -13.16 -4.97 -14.16
N PRO A 106 -14.34 -4.99 -14.81
CA PRO A 106 -15.64 -4.89 -14.16
C PRO A 106 -15.95 -6.18 -13.38
N GLY A 107 -15.80 -6.11 -12.06
CA GLY A 107 -16.28 -7.15 -11.14
C GLY A 107 -16.82 -6.60 -9.82
N GLY A 108 -16.67 -5.30 -9.56
CA GLY A 108 -17.26 -4.62 -8.41
C GLY A 108 -18.11 -3.47 -8.91
N THR A 109 -19.41 -3.56 -8.70
CA THR A 109 -20.39 -2.50 -8.93
C THR A 109 -19.85 -1.17 -8.40
N PRO A 110 -19.66 -0.14 -9.25
CA PRO A 110 -19.41 1.19 -8.73
C PRO A 110 -20.74 1.67 -8.13
N ALA A 111 -20.79 1.79 -6.80
CA ALA A 111 -21.81 2.59 -6.15
C ALA A 111 -21.69 4.01 -6.73
N GLY A 112 -22.66 4.36 -7.57
CA GLY A 112 -22.73 5.66 -8.20
C GLY A 112 -22.79 6.74 -7.14
N ASN A 113 -21.94 7.74 -7.29
CA ASN A 113 -22.34 9.09 -6.97
C ASN A 113 -21.85 9.99 -8.11
N SER A 114 -22.71 10.08 -9.11
CA SER A 114 -22.72 11.16 -10.09
C SER A 114 -22.98 12.47 -9.35
N ARG A 115 -21.96 13.32 -9.24
CA ARG A 115 -22.18 14.76 -9.30
C ARG A 115 -21.21 15.35 -10.31
N ALA A 116 -21.80 15.62 -11.48
CA ALA A 116 -21.19 16.29 -12.61
C ALA A 116 -20.79 17.72 -12.26
N ALA A 117 -19.79 18.18 -13.00
CA ALA A 117 -19.17 19.49 -12.94
C ALA A 117 -20.09 20.64 -13.39
N GLY A 118 -19.71 21.86 -13.02
CA GLY A 118 -19.85 23.03 -13.88
C GLY A 118 -20.93 24.03 -13.49
N GLY A 119 -20.54 25.06 -12.75
CA GLY A 119 -21.33 26.28 -12.52
C GLY A 119 -20.42 27.41 -12.09
N ASN A 120 -19.91 28.16 -13.06
CA ASN A 120 -19.15 29.39 -12.88
C ASN A 120 -20.07 30.46 -12.27
N LEU A 121 -19.69 31.07 -11.13
CA LEU A 121 -20.18 32.40 -10.78
C LEU A 121 -19.12 33.19 -10.01
N SER A 122 -18.57 34.13 -10.75
CA SER A 122 -17.86 35.34 -10.39
C SER A 122 -18.00 35.87 -8.95
N GLN A 123 -16.84 36.28 -8.43
CA GLN A 123 -16.56 37.34 -7.45
C GLN A 123 -17.75 38.12 -6.88
N MET A 124 -17.87 38.16 -5.55
CA MET A 124 -18.33 39.35 -4.82
C MET A 124 -17.56 39.50 -3.51
N HIS A 125 -16.87 40.64 -3.41
CA HIS A 125 -16.13 41.16 -2.27
C HIS A 125 -17.09 41.68 -1.15
N PRO A 126 -16.59 41.88 0.08
CA PRO A 126 -17.43 42.21 1.25
C PRO A 126 -17.96 43.65 1.24
N VAL A 127 -19.15 43.86 1.81
CA VAL A 127 -19.70 45.20 2.11
C VAL A 127 -19.63 45.42 3.63
N PRO A 128 -18.90 46.45 4.09
CA PRO A 128 -18.96 46.91 5.48
C PRO A 128 -20.05 47.98 5.64
N SER A 129 -20.70 47.99 6.81
CA SER A 129 -21.32 49.17 7.44
C SER A 129 -21.36 48.92 8.94
#